data_AF-A0A7Y3H8L7-F1
#
_entry.id   AF-A0A7Y3H8L7-F1
#
_cell.length_a   1.000
_cell.length_b   1.000
_cell.length_c   1.000
_cell.angle_alpha   90.00
_cell.angle_beta   90.00
_cell.angle_gamma   90.00
#
_symmetry.space_group_name_H-M   'P 1'
#
loop_
_entity.id
_entity.type
_entity.pdbx_description
1 polymer ?
#
loop_
_entity_poly.entity_id
_entity_poly.type
_entity_poly.pdbx_seq_one_letter_code
_entity_poly.pdbx_strand_id
1 'polypeptide(L)' 'HMVRNIVGTLLLVGNREKPGNWMRRVLESRDRKQAGVTASSDGLYFVGVRYPAEFGIPEVEAFPAP' A
#
# COMPACT_ATOMS: atom_id res chain seq x y z
N HIS A 1 0.56 -10.02 1.04
CA HIS A 1 1.07 -8.90 0.22
C HIS A 1 0.08 -7.73 0.11
N MET A 2 -0.59 -7.31 1.20
CA MET A 2 -1.69 -6.35 1.10
C MET A 2 -1.28 -4.99 0.51
N VAL A 3 -0.26 -4.34 1.11
CA VAL A 3 0.23 -3.03 0.65
C VAL A 3 0.65 -3.06 -0.82
N ARG A 4 1.47 -4.04 -1.20
CA ARG A 4 1.95 -4.20 -2.59
C ARG A 4 0.82 -4.53 -3.58
N ASN A 5 -0.25 -5.21 -3.16
CA ASN A 5 -1.43 -5.43 -4.01
C ASN A 5 -2.24 -4.15 -4.22
N ILE A 6 -2.40 -3.34 -3.17
CA ILE A 6 -3.06 -2.03 -3.25
C ILE A 6 -2.27 -1.13 -4.19
N VAL A 7 -0.97 -0.99 -3.95
CA VAL A 7 -0.06 -0.20 -4.79
C VAL A 7 -0.13 -0.68 -6.25
N GLY A 8 0.00 -1.98 -6.49
CA GLY A 8 -0.07 -2.54 -7.85
C GLY A 8 -1.41 -2.33 -8.55
N THR A 9 -2.52 -2.27 -7.80
CA THR A 9 -3.84 -1.93 -8.35
C THR A 9 -3.95 -0.44 -8.68
N LEU A 10 -3.41 0.42 -7.81
CA LEU A 10 -3.40 1.87 -8.01
C LEU A 10 -2.47 2.30 -9.15
N LEU A 11 -1.39 1.56 -9.43
CA LEU A 11 -0.52 1.83 -10.58
C LEU A 11 -1.29 1.77 -11.90
N LEU A 12 -2.20 0.80 -12.08
CA LEU A 12 -3.07 0.73 -13.27
C LEU A 12 -3.96 1.97 -13.42
N VAL A 13 -4.41 2.53 -12.29
CA VAL A 13 -5.23 3.76 -12.28
C VAL A 13 -4.35 4.98 -12.59
N GLY A 14 -3.18 5.09 -11.96
CA GLY A 14 -2.23 6.19 -12.18
C GLY A 14 -1.72 6.24 -13.62
N ASN A 15 -1.51 5.07 -14.24
CA ASN A 15 -1.11 4.94 -15.64
C ASN A 15 -2.27 5.13 -16.64
N ARG A 16 -3.50 5.39 -16.17
CA ARG A 16 -4.71 5.51 -16.99
C ARG A 16 -5.11 4.23 -17.74
N GLU A 17 -4.61 3.07 -17.33
CA GLU A 17 -5.01 1.75 -17.86
C GLU A 17 -6.38 1.31 -17.30
N LYS A 18 -6.77 1.84 -16.14
CA LYS A 18 -8.07 1.62 -15.49
C LYS A 18 -8.68 2.95 -15.04
N PRO A 19 -10.02 3.06 -14.96
CA PRO A 19 -10.69 4.28 -14.53
C PRO A 19 -10.45 4.55 -13.03
N GLY A 20 -10.58 5.81 -12.61
CA GLY A 20 -10.36 6.24 -11.21
C GLY A 20 -11.20 5.49 -10.18
N ASN A 21 -12.40 5.03 -10.56
CA ASN A 21 -13.27 4.24 -9.68
C ASN A 21 -12.93 2.75 -9.62
N TRP A 22 -11.87 2.30 -10.31
CA TRP A 22 -11.53 0.88 -10.39
C TRP A 22 -11.21 0.26 -9.03
N MET A 23 -10.46 0.95 -8.17
CA MET A 23 -10.11 0.45 -6.84
C MET A 23 -11.35 0.10 -6.01
N ARG A 24 -12.41 0.92 -6.11
CA ARG A 24 -13.70 0.64 -5.47
C ARG A 24 -14.32 -0.66 -5.98
N ARG A 25 -14.33 -0.87 -7.29
CA ARG A 25 -14.86 -2.11 -7.91
C ARG A 25 -14.10 -3.35 -7.45
N VAL A 26 -12.78 -3.25 -7.30
CA VAL A 26 -11.94 -4.35 -6.80
C VAL A 26 -12.24 -4.67 -5.33
N LEU A 27 -12.48 -3.66 -4.50
CA LEU A 27 -12.85 -3.87 -3.09
C LEU A 27 -14.25 -4.50 -2.97
N GLU A 28 -15.20 -4.00 -3.76
CA GLU A 28 -16.59 -4.51 -3.78
C GLU A 28 -16.68 -5.95 -4.30
N SER A 29 -15.82 -6.33 -5.26
CA SER A 29 -15.79 -7.70 -5.80
C SER A 29 -15.30 -8.74 -4.79
N ARG A 30 -14.52 -8.31 -3.79
CA ARG A 30 -13.83 -9.21 -2.82
C ARG A 30 -13.01 -10.32 -3.50
N ASP A 31 -12.60 -10.11 -4.74
CA ASP A 31 -11.88 -11.08 -5.56
C ASP A 31 -10.48 -10.56 -5.91
N ARG A 32 -9.46 -11.27 -5.41
CA ARG A 32 -8.05 -10.95 -5.65
C ARG A 32 -7.71 -10.98 -7.15
N LYS A 33 -8.39 -11.78 -7.96
CA LYS A 33 -8.11 -11.88 -9.40
C LYS A 33 -8.45 -10.59 -10.16
N GLN A 34 -9.31 -9.74 -9.59
CA GLN A 34 -9.69 -8.44 -10.16
C GLN A 34 -8.70 -7.31 -9.82
N ALA A 35 -7.86 -7.53 -8.81
CA ALA A 35 -6.84 -6.58 -8.40
C ALA A 35 -5.62 -6.60 -9.33
N GLY A 36 -4.83 -5.54 -9.30
CA GLY A 36 -3.58 -5.47 -10.07
C GLY A 36 -2.55 -6.53 -9.65
N VAL A 37 -1.47 -6.62 -10.42
CA VAL A 37 -0.32 -7.45 -10.08
C VAL A 37 0.29 -6.98 -8.75
N THR A 38 0.92 -7.88 -8.01
CA THR A 38 1.65 -7.49 -6.79
C THR A 38 2.83 -6.59 -7.20
N ALA A 39 2.88 -5.34 -6.72
CA ALA A 39 4.00 -4.43 -6.99
C ALA A 39 5.36 -5.03 -6.55
N SER A 40 6.49 -4.55 -7.07
CA SER A 40 7.83 -5.03 -6.64
C SER A 40 8.03 -4.88 -5.12
N SER A 41 8.85 -5.75 -4.52
CA SER A 41 9.26 -5.65 -3.13
C SER A 41 10.18 -4.46 -2.88
N ASP A 42 11.00 -4.11 -3.88
CA ASP A 42 12.18 -3.27 -3.69
C ASP A 42 11.80 -1.81 -3.39
N GLY A 43 10.57 -1.41 -3.72
CA GLY A 43 10.01 -0.09 -3.40
C GLY A 43 9.21 -0.03 -2.10
N LEU A 44 9.13 -1.12 -1.31
CA LEU A 44 8.38 -1.14 -0.05
C LEU A 44 9.33 -1.03 1.15
N TYR A 45 9.16 0.04 1.93
CA TYR A 45 9.92 0.29 3.15
C TYR A 45 9.01 0.28 4.38
N PHE A 46 9.47 -0.37 5.45
CA PHE A 46 8.84 -0.26 6.76
C PHE A 46 9.36 0.98 7.46
N VAL A 47 8.48 1.98 7.62
CA VAL A 47 8.87 3.31 8.12
C VAL A 47 8.78 3.41 9.64
N GLY A 48 7.95 2.59 10.28
CA GLY A 48 7.79 2.58 11.73
C GLY A 48 6.50 1.93 12.20
N VAL A 49 6.34 1.90 13.52
CA VAL A 49 5.16 1.37 14.22
C VAL A 49 4.83 2.30 15.39
N ARG A 50 3.56 2.37 15.77
CA ARG A 50 3.08 3.15 16.91
C ARG A 50 2.78 2.22 18.09
N TYR A 51 3.24 2.61 19.27
CA TYR A 51 2.93 1.95 20.53
C TYR A 51 2.21 2.91 21.47
N PRO A 52 1.38 2.41 22.41
CA PRO A 52 0.83 3.24 23.48
C PRO A 52 1.91 3.97 24.28
N ALA A 53 1.60 5.21 24.70
CA ALA A 53 2.57 6.10 25.33
C ALA A 53 3.13 5.55 26.67
N GLU A 54 2.35 4.73 27.38
CA GLU A 54 2.75 4.09 28.64
C GLU A 54 3.99 3.21 28.54
N PHE A 55 4.33 2.75 27.33
CA PHE A 55 5.53 1.93 27.11
C PHE A 55 6.81 2.76 26.97
N GLY A 56 6.72 4.10 26.90
CA GLY A 56 7.90 4.99 26.88
C GLY A 56 8.84 4.74 25.68
N ILE A 57 8.35 4.16 24.58
CA ILE A 57 9.15 3.83 23.41
C ILE A 57 9.42 5.14 22.63
N PRO A 58 10.69 5.49 22.36
CA PRO A 58 11.02 6.68 21.57
C PRO A 58 10.42 6.61 20.16
N GLU A 59 9.78 7.70 19.72
CA GLU A 59 9.39 7.82 18.32
C GLU A 59 10.63 8.10 17.47
N VAL A 60 10.81 7.31 16.42
CA VAL A 60 11.87 7.52 15.43
C VAL A 60 11.24 8.20 14.23
N GLU A 61 11.84 9.30 13.76
CA GLU A 61 11.40 9.94 12.52
C GLU A 61 11.53 8.97 11.35
N ALA A 62 10.39 8.72 10.73
CA ALA A 62 10.19 7.68 9.77
C ALA A 62 10.43 8.23 8.35
N PHE A 63 11.69 8.35 7.94
CA PHE A 63 12.06 8.67 6.55
C PHE A 63 13.00 7.61 5.99
N PRO A 64 12.88 7.22 4.71
CA PRO A 64 14.07 6.79 4.00
C PRO A 64 14.99 8.02 3.92
N ALA A 65 16.14 7.97 4.60
CA ALA A 65 17.23 8.89 4.32
C ALA A 65 17.61 8.76 2.82
N PRO A 66 17.98 9.86 2.14
CA PRO A 66 18.42 9.80 0.75
C PRO A 66 19.60 8.86 0.54
#